data_AF-A0A954M0D8-F1
#
_entry.id   AF-A0A954M0D8-F1
#
_cell.length_a   1.000
_cell.length_b   1.000
_cell.length_c   1.000
_cell.angle_alpha   90.00
_cell.angle_beta   90.00
_cell.angle_gamma   90.00
#
_symmetry.space_group_name_H-M   'P 1'
#
loop_
_entity.id
_entity.type
_entity.pdbx_description
1 polymer ?
#
loop_
_entity_poly.entity_id
_entity_poly.type
_entity_poly.pdbx_seq_one_letter_code
_entity_poly.pdbx_strand_id
1 'polypeptide(L)'
;MDGLPIFVGRQTSSGFGWETCSTVAELNATVAQHDGDVFLTSLGPEEIGRPDFGQDKFDTVPYVITVDELSFELIDIWQRFPPRIAVRIACPESHAFVRIPANLLASGKSQPFRDVSHPVWDWLIRHLDIDPTINLQHKTRWIGGPVLTPPSLVPSRPARELDWLRDHLKSPGLIETPASPTDEIALRAGLLQIHDFLDESHQLSQSVEGEGRHASGDYWHAIMHRREPDYGNSKYWFRRVGQHPIFGELAWKTQAALTDNDDPDSTLWQKNLGSPSDWDAFAFVDMCEAFARQEDCPLGITALLTQWSEMKLLLIQTYHDAVGK
;
A
#
# COMPACT_ATOMS: atom_id res chain seq x y z
N MET A 1 -1.64 23.15 -4.10
CA MET A 1 -2.69 22.40 -3.36
C MET A 1 -2.16 22.25 -1.96
N ASP A 2 -2.94 22.57 -0.94
CA ASP A 2 -2.45 22.50 0.43
C ASP A 2 -2.49 21.04 0.87
N GLY A 3 -1.38 20.31 0.61
CA GLY A 3 -1.17 18.96 1.11
C GLY A 3 -0.94 18.95 2.62
N LEU A 4 -0.78 17.76 3.21
CA LEU A 4 -0.42 17.64 4.62
C LEU A 4 0.93 18.35 4.88
N PRO A 5 1.08 19.05 6.01
CA PRO A 5 2.36 19.66 6.35
C PRO A 5 3.43 18.57 6.45
N ILE A 6 4.62 18.88 5.93
CA ILE A 6 5.80 18.00 6.05
C ILE A 6 6.70 18.55 7.14
N PHE A 7 7.03 17.69 8.10
CA PHE A 7 7.97 17.98 9.16
C PHE A 7 9.37 17.54 8.74
N VAL A 8 10.32 18.48 8.79
CA VAL A 8 11.72 18.27 8.46
C VAL A 8 12.52 18.20 9.76
N GLY A 9 12.90 16.99 10.13
CA GLY A 9 13.69 16.67 11.31
C GLY A 9 15.17 16.70 11.00
N ARG A 10 15.98 17.23 11.92
CA ARG A 10 17.42 17.38 11.74
C ARG A 10 18.21 17.18 13.02
N GLN A 11 19.40 16.63 12.86
CA GLN A 11 20.40 16.59 13.91
C GLN A 11 21.25 17.86 13.86
N THR A 12 21.25 18.63 14.95
CA THR A 12 22.05 19.85 15.15
C THR A 12 23.08 19.64 16.24
N SER A 13 24.06 20.54 16.35
CA SER A 13 25.03 20.54 17.46
C SER A 13 24.36 20.68 18.85
N SER A 14 23.15 21.24 18.90
CA SER A 14 22.32 21.39 20.11
C SER A 14 21.30 20.27 20.35
N GLY A 15 21.23 19.26 19.49
CA GLY A 15 20.26 18.16 19.57
C GLY A 15 19.38 18.02 18.32
N PHE A 16 18.26 17.29 18.43
CA PHE A 16 17.33 17.05 17.32
C PHE A 16 16.18 18.06 17.31
N GLY A 17 15.88 18.66 16.16
CA GLY A 17 14.81 19.66 15.99
C GLY A 17 13.93 19.39 14.76
N TRP A 18 12.71 19.94 14.77
CA TRP A 18 11.71 19.82 13.71
C TRP A 18 11.36 21.21 13.14
N GLU A 19 11.23 21.29 11.82
CA GLU A 19 10.69 22.46 11.12
C GLU A 19 9.48 22.04 10.28
N THR A 20 8.38 22.78 10.40
CA THR A 20 7.15 22.52 9.65
C THR A 20 7.17 23.25 8.31
N CYS A 21 6.93 22.52 7.23
CA CYS A 21 6.76 23.07 5.89
C CYS A 21 5.30 22.85 5.46
N SER A 22 4.55 23.93 5.24
CA SER A 22 3.15 23.89 4.79
C SER A 22 3.02 23.82 3.27
N THR A 23 4.10 24.13 2.54
CA THR A 23 4.13 24.02 1.07
C THR A 23 5.35 23.24 0.58
N VAL A 24 5.25 22.67 -0.63
CA VAL A 24 6.39 22.01 -1.28
C VAL A 24 7.54 22.99 -1.59
N ALA A 25 7.22 24.26 -1.83
CA ALA A 25 8.22 25.32 -2.01
C ALA A 25 9.02 25.55 -0.72
N GLU A 26 8.34 25.63 0.42
CA GLU A 26 8.98 25.67 1.74
C GLU A 26 9.81 24.42 1.97
N LEU A 27 9.28 23.21 1.72
CA LEU A 27 10.02 21.96 1.87
C LEU A 27 11.34 21.95 1.08
N ASN A 28 11.29 22.33 -0.20
CA ASN A 28 12.47 22.40 -1.04
C ASN A 28 13.47 23.48 -0.56
N ALA A 29 12.97 24.67 -0.18
CA ALA A 29 13.82 25.76 0.30
C ALA A 29 14.50 25.40 1.63
N THR A 30 13.77 24.73 2.50
CA THR A 30 14.24 24.19 3.78
C THR A 30 15.33 23.16 3.53
N VAL A 31 15.06 22.10 2.77
CA VAL A 31 16.06 21.05 2.50
C VAL A 31 17.32 21.57 1.79
N ALA A 32 17.19 22.58 0.92
CA ALA A 32 18.33 23.18 0.22
C ALA A 32 19.31 23.96 1.13
N GLN A 33 18.89 24.35 2.34
CA GLN A 33 19.74 25.07 3.30
C GLN A 33 20.62 24.14 4.14
N HIS A 34 20.58 22.82 3.90
CA HIS A 34 21.23 21.83 4.77
C HIS A 34 22.24 20.94 4.05
N ASP A 35 23.39 20.78 4.70
CA ASP A 35 24.49 19.92 4.26
C ASP A 35 24.46 18.50 4.88
N GLY A 36 23.47 18.22 5.76
CA GLY A 36 23.33 16.96 6.50
C GLY A 36 22.02 16.23 6.19
N ASP A 37 21.93 14.98 6.64
CA ASP A 37 20.75 14.14 6.43
C ASP A 37 19.49 14.80 7.00
N VAL A 38 18.37 14.62 6.29
CA VAL A 38 17.06 15.10 6.71
C VAL A 38 16.13 13.93 7.00
N PHE A 39 15.23 14.12 7.96
CA PHE A 39 14.17 13.18 8.31
C PHE A 39 12.84 13.80 7.93
N LEU A 40 12.05 13.12 7.10
CA LEU A 40 10.80 13.66 6.58
C LEU A 40 9.62 12.79 7.01
N THR A 41 8.52 13.44 7.39
CA THR A 41 7.24 12.79 7.71
C THR A 41 6.10 13.80 7.58
N SER A 42 4.87 13.33 7.40
CA SER A 42 3.65 14.14 7.54
C SER A 42 3.01 13.99 8.93
N LEU A 43 3.63 13.22 9.82
CA LEU A 43 3.16 13.01 11.19
C LEU A 43 3.71 14.10 12.11
N GLY A 44 2.87 14.57 13.03
CA GLY A 44 3.22 15.67 13.94
C GLY A 44 4.31 15.27 14.93
N PRO A 45 5.26 16.15 15.29
CA PRO A 45 6.32 15.85 16.26
C PRO A 45 5.81 15.33 17.62
N GLU A 46 4.59 15.72 18.02
CA GLU A 46 3.94 15.25 19.25
C GLU A 46 3.47 13.79 19.17
N GLU A 47 3.15 13.29 17.97
CA GLU A 47 2.67 11.92 17.72
C GLU A 47 3.84 10.91 17.72
N ILE A 48 5.04 11.40 17.44
CA ILE A 48 6.19 10.54 17.14
C ILE A 48 7.31 10.62 18.18
N GLY A 49 7.42 11.74 18.88
CA GLY A 49 8.53 11.99 19.79
C GLY A 49 9.87 12.20 19.06
N ARG A 50 10.98 11.99 19.79
CA ARG A 50 12.34 12.06 19.21
C ARG A 50 12.72 10.67 18.71
N PRO A 51 13.10 10.54 17.43
CA PRO A 51 13.58 9.25 16.96
C PRO A 51 14.89 8.87 17.68
N ASP A 52 14.91 7.68 18.28
CA ASP A 52 16.11 7.09 18.88
C ASP A 52 16.85 6.27 17.82
N PHE A 53 17.91 6.88 17.31
CA PHE A 53 18.73 6.33 16.25
C PHE A 53 19.86 5.43 16.77
N GLY A 54 20.03 5.30 18.09
CA GLY A 54 21.17 4.61 18.70
C GLY A 54 22.53 5.20 18.31
N GLN A 55 23.61 4.47 18.62
CA GLN A 55 24.98 4.78 18.17
C GLN A 55 25.31 4.17 16.79
N ASP A 56 24.31 3.66 16.07
CA ASP A 56 24.53 2.96 14.82
C ASP A 56 25.00 3.97 13.76
N LYS A 57 26.22 3.77 13.27
CA LYS A 57 26.74 4.50 12.13
C LYS A 57 25.89 4.16 10.91
N PHE A 58 25.15 5.13 10.41
CA PHE A 58 24.27 5.02 9.25
C PHE A 58 24.99 4.88 7.89
N ASP A 59 26.21 4.36 7.89
CA ASP A 59 27.25 4.69 6.89
C ASP A 59 27.17 3.89 5.58
N THR A 60 26.12 3.09 5.32
CA THR A 60 26.14 2.19 4.14
C THR A 60 24.87 2.04 3.32
N VAL A 61 23.72 2.60 3.72
CA VAL A 61 22.46 2.45 2.95
C VAL A 61 21.86 3.82 2.63
N PRO A 62 21.47 4.09 1.36
CA PRO A 62 21.08 5.42 0.91
C PRO A 62 19.80 5.94 1.56
N TYR A 63 18.87 5.11 2.04
CA TYR A 63 17.68 5.60 2.75
C TYR A 63 17.29 4.67 3.89
N VAL A 64 16.70 5.24 4.94
CA VAL A 64 16.10 4.48 6.05
C VAL A 64 14.63 4.86 6.17
N ILE A 65 13.75 3.87 6.08
CA ILE A 65 12.36 4.04 6.54
C ILE A 65 12.31 3.51 7.97
N THR A 66 11.98 4.39 8.90
CA THR A 66 11.73 4.00 10.29
C THR A 66 10.23 3.95 10.52
N VAL A 67 9.73 2.77 10.80
CA VAL A 67 8.30 2.52 11.06
C VAL A 67 8.07 2.28 12.55
N ASP A 68 6.86 2.52 13.01
CA ASP A 68 6.43 2.12 14.36
C ASP A 68 6.45 0.61 14.51
N GLU A 69 6.91 0.13 15.67
CA GLU A 69 6.93 -1.31 15.98
C GLU A 69 5.53 -1.96 15.97
N LEU A 70 4.47 -1.17 16.19
CA LEU A 70 3.08 -1.63 16.15
C LEU A 70 2.45 -1.43 14.76
N SER A 71 3.15 -0.84 13.79
CA SER A 71 2.71 -0.75 12.39
C SER A 71 2.94 -2.06 11.64
N PHE A 72 2.41 -3.16 12.17
CA PHE A 72 2.59 -4.52 11.65
C PHE A 72 2.24 -4.64 10.17
N GLU A 73 1.20 -3.93 9.71
CA GLU A 73 0.76 -3.91 8.31
C GLU A 73 1.82 -3.33 7.38
N LEU A 74 2.40 -2.17 7.74
CA LEU A 74 3.45 -1.55 6.94
C LEU A 74 4.71 -2.42 6.95
N ILE A 75 5.07 -2.97 8.11
CA ILE A 75 6.20 -3.90 8.24
C ILE A 75 6.02 -5.11 7.31
N ASP A 76 4.85 -5.74 7.34
CA ASP A 76 4.54 -6.91 6.51
C ASP A 76 4.65 -6.58 5.01
N ILE A 77 4.13 -5.41 4.57
CA ILE A 77 4.25 -4.95 3.18
C ILE A 77 5.72 -4.83 2.76
N TRP A 78 6.55 -4.13 3.54
CA TRP A 78 7.96 -3.91 3.18
C TRP A 78 8.83 -5.17 3.30
N GLN A 79 8.41 -6.17 4.07
CA GLN A 79 9.09 -7.47 4.18
C GLN A 79 8.70 -8.44 3.05
N ARG A 80 7.45 -8.39 2.57
CA ARG A 80 6.93 -9.31 1.55
C ARG A 80 7.18 -8.86 0.11
N PHE A 81 7.29 -7.55 -0.11
CA PHE A 81 7.45 -6.99 -1.45
C PHE A 81 8.84 -6.37 -1.66
N PRO A 82 9.39 -6.38 -2.89
CA PRO A 82 10.57 -5.59 -3.19
C PRO A 82 10.25 -4.09 -2.99
N PRO A 83 11.25 -3.26 -2.63
CA PRO A 83 11.05 -1.84 -2.32
C PRO A 83 10.25 -1.05 -3.37
N ARG A 84 10.47 -1.34 -4.67
CA ARG A 84 9.72 -0.73 -5.79
C ARG A 84 8.21 -0.96 -5.74
N ILE A 85 7.79 -2.11 -5.24
CA ILE A 85 6.37 -2.48 -5.12
C ILE A 85 5.84 -2.03 -3.75
N ALA A 86 6.60 -2.29 -2.67
CA ALA A 86 6.21 -1.92 -1.31
C ALA A 86 5.89 -0.41 -1.18
N VAL A 87 6.73 0.45 -1.75
CA VAL A 87 6.52 1.90 -1.75
C VAL A 87 5.22 2.29 -2.44
N ARG A 88 4.72 1.51 -3.41
CA ARG A 88 3.48 1.82 -4.14
C ARG A 88 2.22 1.31 -3.43
N ILE A 89 2.36 0.50 -2.38
CA ILE A 89 1.21 -0.05 -1.64
C ILE A 89 0.77 0.91 -0.53
N ALA A 90 1.71 1.49 0.22
CA ALA A 90 1.42 2.33 1.37
C ALA A 90 2.27 3.59 1.38
N CYS A 91 1.65 4.72 1.74
CA CYS A 91 2.28 6.04 1.85
C CYS A 91 3.28 6.09 3.02
N PRO A 92 4.61 6.09 2.78
CA PRO A 92 5.56 6.03 3.88
C PRO A 92 5.62 7.33 4.67
N GLU A 93 5.48 8.48 4.00
CA GLU A 93 5.53 9.78 4.67
C GLU A 93 4.45 9.95 5.73
N SER A 94 3.29 9.32 5.56
CA SER A 94 2.18 9.36 6.49
C SER A 94 2.16 8.22 7.50
N HIS A 95 3.18 7.37 7.55
CA HIS A 95 3.23 6.23 8.49
C HIS A 95 4.63 5.96 9.07
N ALA A 96 5.63 6.72 8.63
CA ALA A 96 7.03 6.48 8.92
C ALA A 96 7.84 7.78 8.86
N PHE A 97 9.09 7.70 9.34
CA PHE A 97 10.13 8.67 8.98
C PHE A 97 10.91 8.17 7.79
N VAL A 98 11.16 9.08 6.86
CA VAL A 98 12.04 8.84 5.71
C VAL A 98 13.33 9.63 5.93
N ARG A 99 14.43 8.93 6.24
CA ARG A 99 15.76 9.55 6.25
C ARG A 99 16.29 9.64 4.82
N ILE A 100 16.64 10.85 4.41
CA ILE A 100 17.28 11.12 3.13
C ILE A 100 18.65 11.77 3.36
N PRO A 101 19.74 11.12 2.91
CA PRO A 101 21.07 11.68 2.90
C PRO A 101 21.21 12.94 2.05
N ALA A 102 21.99 13.89 2.56
CA ALA A 102 22.17 15.19 1.92
C ALA A 102 22.68 15.09 0.47
N ASN A 103 23.59 14.15 0.18
CA ASN A 103 24.17 13.98 -1.15
C ASN A 103 23.13 13.59 -2.21
N LEU A 104 22.03 12.94 -1.82
CA LEU A 104 20.96 12.54 -2.73
C LEU A 104 20.03 13.70 -3.05
N LEU A 105 19.90 14.64 -2.12
CA LEU A 105 19.18 15.92 -2.30
C LEU A 105 20.03 16.96 -3.04
N ALA A 106 21.36 16.92 -2.87
CA ALA A 106 22.31 17.84 -3.47
C ALA A 106 22.65 17.55 -4.95
N SER A 107 22.08 16.50 -5.55
CA SER A 107 22.42 15.98 -6.88
C SER A 107 22.03 16.87 -8.09
N GLY A 108 21.88 18.19 -7.90
CA GLY A 108 21.92 19.19 -8.98
C GLY A 108 20.58 19.67 -9.54
N LYS A 109 19.45 19.38 -8.88
CA LYS A 109 18.16 20.03 -9.17
C LYS A 109 17.79 20.94 -8.02
N SER A 110 17.44 22.20 -8.31
CA SER A 110 17.08 23.22 -7.31
C SER A 110 15.85 22.88 -6.47
N GLN A 111 15.12 21.79 -6.80
CA GLN A 111 13.90 21.33 -6.14
C GLN A 111 13.77 19.80 -6.28
N PRO A 112 14.21 18.99 -5.30
CA PRO A 112 14.05 17.53 -5.35
C PRO A 112 12.59 17.08 -5.33
N PHE A 113 11.73 17.77 -4.56
CA PHE A 113 10.32 17.43 -4.37
C PHE A 113 9.43 18.13 -5.40
N ARG A 114 8.53 17.37 -6.02
CA ARG A 114 7.53 17.90 -6.97
C ARG A 114 6.32 18.44 -6.22
N ASP A 115 5.66 19.43 -6.80
CA ASP A 115 4.43 20.02 -6.24
C ASP A 115 3.23 19.08 -6.43
N VAL A 116 3.13 18.09 -5.55
CA VAL A 116 2.09 17.06 -5.48
C VAL A 116 1.61 16.90 -4.03
N SER A 117 0.48 16.19 -3.80
CA SER A 117 -0.11 16.06 -2.46
C SER A 117 0.77 15.33 -1.44
N HIS A 118 1.60 14.39 -1.91
CA HIS A 118 2.55 13.62 -1.10
C HIS A 118 3.96 13.69 -1.72
N PRO A 119 4.68 14.81 -1.50
CA PRO A 119 5.93 15.10 -2.19
C PRO A 119 7.04 14.11 -1.86
N VAL A 120 7.09 13.59 -0.63
CA VAL A 120 8.12 12.63 -0.20
C VAL A 120 7.81 11.25 -0.76
N TRP A 121 6.53 10.88 -0.84
CA TRP A 121 6.11 9.64 -1.48
C TRP A 121 6.43 9.59 -2.98
N ASP A 122 6.07 10.64 -3.74
CA ASP A 122 6.47 10.77 -5.16
C ASP A 122 7.99 10.67 -5.32
N TRP A 123 8.73 11.35 -4.46
CA TRP A 123 10.18 11.34 -4.50
C TRP A 123 10.76 9.94 -4.27
N LEU A 124 10.24 9.20 -3.29
CA LEU A 124 10.66 7.83 -2.99
C LEU A 124 10.38 6.88 -4.16
N ILE A 125 9.20 6.95 -4.76
CA ILE A 125 8.85 6.13 -5.94
C ILE A 125 9.90 6.35 -7.04
N ARG A 126 10.15 7.61 -7.41
CA ARG A 126 11.11 7.96 -8.47
C ARG A 126 12.54 7.51 -8.18
N HIS A 127 12.95 7.51 -6.92
CA HIS A 127 14.29 7.07 -6.54
C HIS A 127 14.41 5.55 -6.53
N LEU A 128 13.42 4.85 -5.99
CA LEU A 128 13.42 3.39 -5.94
C LEU A 128 13.32 2.75 -7.34
N ASP A 129 12.73 3.46 -8.30
CA ASP A 129 12.75 3.09 -9.72
C ASP A 129 14.13 3.18 -10.37
N ILE A 130 15.08 3.90 -9.75
CA ILE A 130 16.48 3.97 -10.20
C ILE A 130 17.34 3.02 -9.37
N ASP A 131 17.29 3.14 -8.04
CA ASP A 131 18.03 2.31 -7.09
C ASP A 131 17.06 1.77 -6.02
N PRO A 132 16.70 0.46 -6.06
CA PRO A 132 15.76 -0.12 -5.12
C PRO A 132 16.35 -0.35 -3.72
N THR A 133 17.58 0.09 -3.44
CA THR A 133 18.25 -0.14 -2.16
C THR A 133 17.64 0.73 -1.04
N ILE A 134 17.14 0.07 0.01
CA ILE A 134 16.57 0.72 1.19
C ILE A 134 16.87 -0.08 2.45
N ASN A 135 17.01 0.59 3.59
CA ASN A 135 17.05 -0.05 4.90
C ASN A 135 15.73 0.20 5.62
N LEU A 136 15.14 -0.84 6.19
CA LEU A 136 13.95 -0.74 7.02
C LEU A 136 14.37 -0.90 8.49
N GLN A 137 14.04 0.08 9.33
CA GLN A 137 14.30 0.05 10.77
C GLN A 137 13.00 0.05 11.57
N HIS A 138 12.98 -0.76 12.63
CA HIS A 138 11.83 -0.99 13.50
C HIS A 138 12.19 -0.72 14.97
N LYS A 139 12.86 0.41 15.24
CA LYS A 139 13.48 0.68 16.56
C LYS A 139 12.80 1.81 17.35
N THR A 140 11.64 2.28 16.89
CA THR A 140 10.98 3.44 17.50
C THR A 140 9.55 3.08 17.83
N ARG A 141 9.14 3.39 19.06
CA ARG A 141 7.77 3.22 19.56
C ARG A 141 7.08 4.57 19.57
N TRP A 142 5.96 4.67 18.88
CA TRP A 142 5.23 5.90 18.61
C TRP A 142 4.08 6.02 19.61
N ILE A 143 3.65 7.24 19.91
CA ILE A 143 2.48 7.47 20.77
C ILE A 143 1.31 7.77 19.84
N GLY A 144 0.59 6.72 19.43
CA GLY A 144 -0.61 6.87 18.60
C GLY A 144 -0.36 7.03 17.10
N GLY A 145 0.59 6.25 16.56
CA GLY A 145 0.88 6.25 15.13
C GLY A 145 -0.36 5.91 14.27
N PRO A 146 -0.36 6.37 13.01
CA PRO A 146 -1.47 6.19 12.07
C PRO A 146 -1.65 4.72 11.72
N VAL A 147 -2.90 4.28 11.66
CA VAL A 147 -3.26 2.93 11.23
C VAL A 147 -3.51 2.96 9.73
N LEU A 148 -2.88 2.05 8.99
CA LEU A 148 -3.16 1.89 7.57
C LEU A 148 -4.65 1.56 7.39
N THR A 149 -5.35 2.43 6.68
CA THR A 149 -6.79 2.29 6.45
C THR A 149 -7.00 1.35 5.26
N PRO A 150 -7.74 0.24 5.42
CA PRO A 150 -8.08 -0.66 4.32
C PRO A 150 -8.92 0.04 3.23
N PRO A 151 -8.82 -0.36 1.96
CA PRO A 151 -9.72 0.14 0.91
C PRO A 151 -11.16 -0.29 1.16
N SER A 152 -12.10 0.65 1.13
CA SER A 152 -13.54 0.40 1.30
C SER A 152 -14.06 -0.69 0.36
N LEU A 153 -15.12 -1.39 0.79
CA LEU A 153 -15.84 -2.36 -0.04
C LEU A 153 -16.40 -1.68 -1.29
N VAL A 154 -16.91 -0.45 -1.14
CA VAL A 154 -17.40 0.38 -2.25
C VAL A 154 -16.77 1.77 -2.15
N PRO A 155 -15.66 2.04 -2.86
CA PRO A 155 -15.00 3.32 -2.75
C PRO A 155 -15.80 4.44 -3.43
N SER A 156 -15.59 5.66 -2.94
CA SER A 156 -15.88 6.86 -3.72
C SER A 156 -14.82 7.06 -4.80
N ARG A 157 -15.07 7.94 -5.77
CA ARG A 157 -14.03 8.27 -6.77
C ARG A 157 -12.76 8.79 -6.06
N PRO A 158 -11.56 8.33 -6.49
CA PRO A 158 -10.31 8.83 -5.94
C PRO A 158 -10.21 10.34 -6.02
N ALA A 159 -9.57 10.95 -5.03
CA ALA A 159 -9.27 12.37 -5.05
C ALA A 159 -8.33 12.70 -6.23
N ARG A 160 -8.62 13.79 -6.95
CA ARG A 160 -7.79 14.25 -8.08
C ARG A 160 -6.35 14.57 -7.68
N GLU A 161 -6.12 14.86 -6.41
CA GLU A 161 -4.80 15.11 -5.86
C GLU A 161 -3.88 13.88 -5.91
N LEU A 162 -4.43 12.67 -6.13
CA LEU A 162 -3.65 11.44 -6.32
C LEU A 162 -3.42 11.09 -7.80
N ASP A 163 -3.73 11.99 -8.75
CA ASP A 163 -3.47 11.76 -10.19
C ASP A 163 -1.97 11.48 -10.45
N TRP A 164 -1.06 12.09 -9.68
CA TRP A 164 0.39 11.81 -9.78
C TRP A 164 0.74 10.36 -9.39
N LEU A 165 0.04 9.79 -8.40
CA LEU A 165 0.26 8.40 -7.99
C LEU A 165 -0.27 7.48 -9.08
N ARG A 166 -1.47 7.76 -9.61
CA ARG A 166 -2.05 7.02 -10.72
C ARG A 166 -1.08 6.87 -11.90
N ASP A 167 -0.38 7.94 -12.27
CA ASP A 167 0.60 7.92 -13.36
C ASP A 167 1.78 6.98 -13.06
N HIS A 168 2.27 6.96 -11.82
CA HIS A 168 3.31 6.01 -11.38
C HIS A 168 2.84 4.55 -11.40
N LEU A 169 1.56 4.30 -11.09
CA LEU A 169 0.99 2.95 -11.04
C LEU A 169 0.69 2.38 -12.44
N LYS A 170 0.34 3.25 -13.41
CA LYS A 170 0.11 2.85 -14.79
C LYS A 170 1.40 2.60 -15.56
N SER A 171 2.48 3.25 -15.16
CA SER A 171 3.76 3.20 -15.86
C SER A 171 4.28 1.75 -15.96
N PRO A 172 4.72 1.28 -17.14
CA PRO A 172 5.32 -0.04 -17.29
C PRO A 172 6.70 -0.10 -16.65
N GLY A 173 7.24 -1.31 -16.46
CA GLY A 173 8.58 -1.50 -15.92
C GLY A 173 8.63 -1.50 -14.39
N LEU A 174 7.52 -1.91 -13.74
CA LEU A 174 7.54 -2.17 -12.30
C LEU A 174 8.51 -3.30 -11.96
N ILE A 175 8.66 -4.24 -12.90
CA ILE A 175 9.64 -5.32 -12.87
C ILE A 175 10.53 -5.11 -14.10
N GLU A 176 11.85 -5.01 -13.90
CA GLU A 176 12.80 -4.70 -14.98
C GLU A 176 12.79 -5.76 -16.09
N THR A 177 12.68 -7.03 -15.71
CA THR A 177 12.57 -8.17 -16.63
C THR A 177 11.50 -9.15 -16.13
N PRO A 178 10.21 -8.92 -16.43
CA PRO A 178 9.15 -9.81 -15.98
C PRO A 178 9.22 -11.15 -16.74
N ALA A 179 9.10 -12.25 -16.01
CA ALA A 179 8.94 -13.58 -16.59
C ALA A 179 7.55 -13.75 -17.24
N SER A 180 6.56 -12.99 -16.78
CA SER A 180 5.22 -12.90 -17.38
C SER A 180 4.80 -11.43 -17.52
N PRO A 181 4.88 -10.84 -18.73
CA PRO A 181 4.40 -9.47 -18.97
C PRO A 181 2.91 -9.30 -18.68
N THR A 182 2.11 -10.35 -18.91
CA THR A 182 0.68 -10.39 -18.58
C THR A 182 0.45 -10.24 -17.07
N ASP A 183 1.19 -10.97 -16.24
CA ASP A 183 1.05 -10.86 -14.79
C ASP A 183 1.63 -9.54 -14.26
N GLU A 184 2.59 -8.91 -14.95
CA GLU A 184 3.03 -7.54 -14.64
C GLU A 184 1.91 -6.50 -14.91
N ILE A 185 1.12 -6.68 -15.97
CA ILE A 185 -0.08 -5.86 -16.21
C ILE A 185 -1.12 -6.09 -15.10
N ALA A 186 -1.37 -7.34 -14.72
CA ALA A 186 -2.26 -7.67 -13.60
C ALA A 186 -1.78 -7.05 -12.28
N LEU A 187 -0.46 -7.03 -12.03
CA LEU A 187 0.13 -6.39 -10.84
C LEU A 187 -0.18 -4.89 -10.80
N ARG A 188 -0.08 -4.20 -11.95
CA ARG A 188 -0.48 -2.79 -12.06
C ARG A 188 -1.97 -2.60 -11.84
N ALA A 189 -2.82 -3.49 -12.36
CA ALA A 189 -4.25 -3.45 -12.12
C ALA A 189 -4.57 -3.53 -10.61
N GLY A 190 -3.91 -4.44 -9.88
CA GLY A 190 -4.06 -4.56 -8.43
C GLY A 190 -3.56 -3.33 -7.66
N LEU A 191 -2.40 -2.78 -8.03
CA LEU A 191 -1.87 -1.56 -7.41
C LEU A 191 -2.78 -0.35 -7.63
N LEU A 192 -3.36 -0.20 -8.83
CA LEU A 192 -4.36 0.83 -9.09
C LEU A 192 -5.59 0.66 -8.20
N GLN A 193 -6.01 -0.59 -8.01
CA GLN A 193 -7.23 -0.90 -7.30
C GLN A 193 -7.15 -0.67 -5.80
N ILE A 194 -6.01 -0.95 -5.15
CA ILE A 194 -5.82 -0.65 -3.73
C ILE A 194 -5.88 0.87 -3.43
N HIS A 195 -5.69 1.71 -4.46
CA HIS A 195 -5.83 3.17 -4.40
C HIS A 195 -7.11 3.67 -5.09
N ASP A 196 -8.09 2.78 -5.27
CA ASP A 196 -9.44 3.07 -5.76
C ASP A 196 -9.54 3.55 -7.21
N PHE A 197 -8.47 3.45 -8.00
CA PHE A 197 -8.47 3.74 -9.44
C PHE A 197 -9.15 2.61 -10.23
N LEU A 198 -10.45 2.43 -10.00
CA LEU A 198 -11.24 1.32 -10.55
C LEU A 198 -11.28 1.31 -12.08
N ASP A 199 -11.45 2.47 -12.73
CA ASP A 199 -11.53 2.59 -14.19
C ASP A 199 -10.22 2.13 -14.85
N GLU A 200 -9.08 2.57 -14.34
CA GLU A 200 -7.77 2.18 -14.85
C GLU A 200 -7.42 0.72 -14.51
N SER A 201 -7.80 0.25 -13.32
CA SER A 201 -7.67 -1.15 -12.93
C SER A 201 -8.48 -2.07 -13.85
N HIS A 202 -9.73 -1.67 -14.17
CA HIS A 202 -10.60 -2.37 -15.10
C HIS A 202 -9.98 -2.47 -16.49
N GLN A 203 -9.46 -1.36 -17.04
CA GLN A 203 -8.83 -1.36 -18.36
C GLN A 203 -7.63 -2.30 -18.42
N LEU A 204 -6.78 -2.30 -17.39
CA LEU A 204 -5.60 -3.17 -17.35
C LEU A 204 -5.98 -4.64 -17.16
N SER A 205 -6.85 -4.96 -16.20
CA SER A 205 -7.31 -6.34 -15.97
C SER A 205 -8.00 -6.92 -17.21
N GLN A 206 -8.87 -6.14 -17.86
CA GLN A 206 -9.53 -6.55 -19.10
C GLN A 206 -8.55 -6.78 -20.25
N SER A 207 -7.45 -6.02 -20.33
CA SER A 207 -6.46 -6.18 -21.41
C SER A 207 -5.69 -7.51 -21.37
N VAL A 208 -5.76 -8.24 -20.25
CA VAL A 208 -5.10 -9.52 -20.01
C VAL A 208 -6.09 -10.63 -19.64
N GLU A 209 -7.35 -10.48 -20.04
CA GLU A 209 -8.39 -11.44 -19.68
C GLU A 209 -8.07 -12.87 -20.16
N GLY A 210 -8.24 -13.86 -19.28
CA GLY A 210 -7.96 -15.26 -19.58
C GLY A 210 -6.49 -15.60 -19.86
N GLU A 211 -5.56 -14.66 -19.60
CA GLU A 211 -4.13 -14.87 -19.71
C GLU A 211 -3.45 -14.90 -18.33
N GLY A 212 -2.15 -15.23 -18.31
CA GLY A 212 -1.33 -15.26 -17.09
C GLY A 212 -1.33 -16.64 -16.42
N ARG A 213 -0.56 -16.79 -15.34
CA ARG A 213 -0.35 -18.12 -14.72
C ARG A 213 -1.53 -18.61 -13.90
N HIS A 214 -2.12 -17.70 -13.11
CA HIS A 214 -3.22 -18.01 -12.20
C HIS A 214 -4.44 -17.12 -12.42
N ALA A 215 -4.64 -16.66 -13.67
CA ALA A 215 -5.73 -15.77 -14.04
C ALA A 215 -5.81 -14.51 -13.14
N SER A 216 -4.67 -13.97 -12.73
CA SER A 216 -4.60 -12.81 -11.82
C SER A 216 -5.32 -11.59 -12.40
N GLY A 217 -5.30 -11.41 -13.73
CA GLY A 217 -6.10 -10.40 -14.43
C GLY A 217 -7.60 -10.55 -14.18
N ASP A 218 -8.14 -11.74 -14.45
CA ASP A 218 -9.56 -12.08 -14.20
C ASP A 218 -9.93 -11.92 -12.71
N TYR A 219 -9.00 -12.22 -11.79
CA TYR A 219 -9.23 -12.03 -10.35
C TYR A 219 -9.32 -10.54 -9.99
N TRP A 220 -8.35 -9.71 -10.39
CA TRP A 220 -8.46 -8.26 -10.17
C TRP A 220 -9.71 -7.67 -10.81
N HIS A 221 -10.11 -8.17 -11.98
CA HIS A 221 -11.37 -7.83 -12.63
C HIS A 221 -12.59 -8.18 -11.77
N ALA A 222 -12.60 -9.37 -11.15
CA ALA A 222 -13.66 -9.81 -10.25
C ALA A 222 -13.79 -8.91 -9.01
N ILE A 223 -12.66 -8.56 -8.38
CA ILE A 223 -12.64 -7.61 -7.26
C ILE A 223 -13.12 -6.24 -7.73
N MET A 224 -12.79 -5.83 -8.96
CA MET A 224 -13.17 -4.51 -9.50
C MET A 224 -14.68 -4.38 -9.58
N HIS A 225 -15.33 -5.35 -10.24
CA HIS A 225 -16.80 -5.40 -10.31
C HIS A 225 -17.46 -5.51 -8.93
N ARG A 226 -16.84 -6.21 -7.96
CA ARG A 226 -17.34 -6.24 -6.58
C ARG A 226 -17.35 -4.86 -5.93
N ARG A 227 -16.33 -4.06 -6.22
CA ARG A 227 -16.13 -2.71 -5.65
C ARG A 227 -16.87 -1.60 -6.40
N GLU A 228 -17.38 -1.83 -7.61
CA GLU A 228 -18.36 -0.94 -8.29
C GLU A 228 -19.83 -1.41 -8.15
N PRO A 229 -20.15 -2.10 -7.05
CA PRO A 229 -21.38 -2.85 -6.83
C PRO A 229 -22.03 -3.63 -7.99
N ASP A 230 -21.24 -4.18 -8.92
CA ASP A 230 -21.70 -5.14 -9.93
C ASP A 230 -21.38 -6.59 -9.48
N TYR A 231 -22.05 -7.03 -8.43
CA TYR A 231 -21.80 -8.33 -7.79
C TYR A 231 -22.07 -9.51 -8.72
N GLY A 232 -23.04 -9.39 -9.62
CA GLY A 232 -23.35 -10.43 -10.61
C GLY A 232 -22.19 -10.65 -11.60
N ASN A 233 -21.58 -9.56 -12.06
CA ASN A 233 -20.43 -9.61 -12.94
C ASN A 233 -19.16 -10.02 -12.19
N SER A 234 -18.99 -9.58 -10.93
CA SER A 234 -17.93 -10.09 -10.06
C SER A 234 -17.95 -11.62 -9.96
N LYS A 235 -19.12 -12.21 -9.71
CA LYS A 235 -19.31 -13.68 -9.68
C LYS A 235 -19.02 -14.34 -11.04
N TYR A 236 -19.34 -13.69 -12.15
CA TYR A 236 -18.96 -14.18 -13.48
C TYR A 236 -17.44 -14.31 -13.63
N TRP A 237 -16.68 -13.30 -13.20
CA TRP A 237 -15.21 -13.34 -13.23
C TRP A 237 -14.62 -14.33 -12.24
N PHE A 238 -15.16 -14.43 -11.02
CA PHE A 238 -14.73 -15.47 -10.07
C PHE A 238 -14.95 -16.89 -10.60
N ARG A 239 -15.96 -17.12 -11.44
CA ARG A 239 -16.12 -18.40 -12.14
C ARG A 239 -14.99 -18.67 -13.13
N ARG A 240 -14.46 -17.63 -13.79
CA ARG A 240 -13.30 -17.76 -14.70
C ARG A 240 -12.01 -18.02 -13.94
N VAL A 241 -11.82 -17.38 -12.78
CA VAL A 241 -10.69 -17.62 -11.88
C VAL A 241 -10.64 -19.08 -11.42
N GLY A 242 -11.78 -19.66 -11.04
CA GLY A 242 -11.82 -21.03 -10.55
C GLY A 242 -11.09 -21.17 -9.22
N GLN A 243 -10.22 -22.17 -9.09
CA GLN A 243 -9.39 -22.36 -7.89
C GLN A 243 -8.13 -21.51 -7.95
N HIS A 244 -7.81 -20.82 -6.85
CA HIS A 244 -6.65 -19.92 -6.80
C HIS A 244 -5.74 -20.23 -5.60
N PRO A 245 -4.40 -20.11 -5.74
CA PRO A 245 -3.45 -20.45 -4.67
C PRO A 245 -3.67 -19.73 -3.33
N ILE A 246 -4.23 -18.52 -3.35
CA ILE A 246 -4.39 -17.70 -2.14
C ILE A 246 -5.59 -18.11 -1.27
N PHE A 247 -6.53 -18.90 -1.81
CA PHE A 247 -7.79 -19.21 -1.14
C PHE A 247 -7.60 -19.90 0.21
N GLY A 248 -6.60 -20.77 0.33
CA GLY A 248 -6.32 -21.46 1.60
C GLY A 248 -5.88 -20.50 2.72
N GLU A 249 -4.95 -19.60 2.41
CA GLU A 249 -4.49 -18.60 3.39
C GLU A 249 -5.58 -17.56 3.69
N LEU A 250 -6.32 -17.12 2.66
CA LEU A 250 -7.43 -16.18 2.83
C LEU A 250 -8.50 -16.76 3.77
N ALA A 251 -8.96 -17.97 3.49
CA ALA A 251 -9.93 -18.65 4.34
C ALA A 251 -9.42 -18.80 5.78
N TRP A 252 -8.16 -19.18 5.99
CA TRP A 252 -7.61 -19.30 7.35
C TRP A 252 -7.68 -17.97 8.11
N LYS A 253 -7.29 -16.87 7.46
CA LYS A 253 -7.35 -15.52 8.06
C LYS A 253 -8.78 -15.08 8.36
N THR A 254 -9.70 -15.28 7.41
CA THR A 254 -11.11 -14.91 7.57
C THR A 254 -11.80 -15.72 8.65
N GLN A 255 -11.49 -17.02 8.74
CA GLN A 255 -12.07 -17.90 9.75
C GLN A 255 -11.59 -17.54 11.17
N ALA A 256 -10.33 -17.16 11.33
CA ALA A 256 -9.83 -16.62 12.59
C ALA A 256 -10.59 -15.32 12.96
N ALA A 257 -10.70 -14.38 12.01
CA ALA A 257 -11.41 -13.12 12.24
C ALA A 257 -12.90 -13.31 12.61
N LEU A 258 -13.58 -14.29 12.00
CA LEU A 258 -14.98 -14.61 12.31
C LEU A 258 -15.15 -15.34 13.65
N THR A 259 -14.14 -16.11 14.07
CA THR A 259 -14.15 -16.78 15.38
C THR A 259 -14.06 -15.77 16.52
N ASP A 260 -13.29 -14.71 16.33
CA ASP A 260 -13.12 -13.62 17.29
C ASP A 260 -14.22 -12.53 17.18
N ASN A 261 -15.21 -12.73 16.30
CA ASN A 261 -16.28 -11.76 16.05
C ASN A 261 -17.56 -12.10 16.85
N ASP A 262 -17.95 -11.19 17.75
CA ASP A 262 -19.09 -11.34 18.66
C ASP A 262 -20.48 -11.21 17.99
N ASP A 263 -20.56 -10.97 16.67
CA ASP A 263 -21.83 -10.88 15.95
C ASP A 263 -22.56 -12.24 15.90
N PRO A 264 -23.87 -12.30 16.17
CA PRO A 264 -24.65 -13.54 16.11
C PRO A 264 -24.59 -14.27 14.75
N ASP A 265 -24.41 -13.54 13.65
CA ASP A 265 -24.35 -14.11 12.31
C ASP A 265 -22.93 -14.56 11.91
N SER A 266 -21.91 -14.37 12.76
CA SER A 266 -20.52 -14.80 12.49
C SER A 266 -20.43 -16.29 12.15
N THR A 267 -21.17 -17.16 12.87
CA THR A 267 -21.17 -18.61 12.61
C THR A 267 -21.81 -18.95 11.27
N LEU A 268 -22.83 -18.18 10.84
CA LEU A 268 -23.45 -18.35 9.53
C LEU A 268 -22.47 -18.02 8.40
N TRP A 269 -21.78 -16.87 8.51
CA TRP A 269 -20.78 -16.48 7.52
C TRP A 269 -19.59 -17.41 7.48
N GLN A 270 -19.11 -17.88 8.64
CA GLN A 270 -18.05 -18.89 8.74
C GLN A 270 -18.42 -20.17 7.97
N LYS A 271 -19.69 -20.61 8.04
CA LYS A 271 -20.17 -21.76 7.27
C LYS A 271 -20.28 -21.46 5.77
N ASN A 272 -20.80 -20.29 5.40
CA ASN A 272 -21.05 -19.92 4.00
C ASN A 272 -19.75 -19.72 3.21
N LEU A 273 -18.74 -19.09 3.81
CA LEU A 273 -17.45 -18.82 3.15
C LEU A 273 -16.58 -20.07 2.97
N GLY A 274 -16.96 -21.17 3.62
CA GLY A 274 -16.27 -22.45 3.50
C GLY A 274 -14.96 -22.51 4.29
N SER A 275 -14.05 -23.38 3.88
CA SER A 275 -12.84 -23.73 4.64
C SER A 275 -11.57 -23.48 3.84
N PRO A 276 -10.36 -23.56 4.44
CA PRO A 276 -9.11 -23.45 3.68
C PRO A 276 -8.95 -24.40 2.49
N SER A 277 -9.68 -25.51 2.45
CA SER A 277 -9.68 -26.44 1.31
C SER A 277 -10.84 -26.22 0.33
N ASP A 278 -11.79 -25.35 0.66
CA ASP A 278 -13.06 -25.16 -0.06
C ASP A 278 -13.59 -23.74 0.17
N TRP A 279 -12.79 -22.74 -0.18
CA TRP A 279 -13.17 -21.34 -0.06
C TRP A 279 -14.22 -20.99 -1.11
N ASP A 280 -15.33 -20.38 -0.69
CA ASP A 280 -16.38 -19.93 -1.60
C ASP A 280 -16.25 -18.43 -1.89
N ALA A 281 -15.63 -18.11 -3.02
CA ALA A 281 -15.49 -16.73 -3.50
C ALA A 281 -16.85 -16.07 -3.81
N PHE A 282 -17.88 -16.84 -4.18
CA PHE A 282 -19.22 -16.31 -4.43
C PHE A 282 -19.87 -15.89 -3.11
N ALA A 283 -19.73 -16.70 -2.06
CA ALA A 283 -20.17 -16.34 -0.71
C ALA A 283 -19.43 -15.10 -0.18
N PHE A 284 -18.14 -14.92 -0.53
CA PHE A 284 -17.43 -13.71 -0.16
C PHE A 284 -17.93 -12.47 -0.90
N VAL A 285 -18.29 -12.60 -2.19
CA VAL A 285 -19.01 -11.52 -2.90
C VAL A 285 -20.33 -11.18 -2.20
N ASP A 286 -21.11 -12.18 -1.77
CA ASP A 286 -22.36 -11.98 -1.03
C ASP A 286 -22.14 -11.27 0.31
N MET A 287 -21.04 -11.57 1.02
CA MET A 287 -20.67 -10.88 2.25
C MET A 287 -20.35 -9.40 1.98
N CYS A 288 -19.54 -9.10 0.95
CA CYS A 288 -19.26 -7.71 0.58
C CYS A 288 -20.54 -6.96 0.19
N GLU A 289 -21.45 -7.59 -0.55
CA GLU A 289 -22.75 -7.01 -0.90
C GLU A 289 -23.59 -6.68 0.34
N ALA A 290 -23.67 -7.62 1.30
CA ALA A 290 -24.45 -7.45 2.52
C ALA A 290 -23.97 -6.26 3.38
N PHE A 291 -22.66 -6.00 3.38
CA PHE A 291 -22.04 -4.99 4.25
C PHE A 291 -21.50 -3.75 3.52
N ALA A 292 -21.72 -3.61 2.21
CA ALA A 292 -21.27 -2.48 1.39
C ALA A 292 -21.74 -1.08 1.87
N ARG A 293 -22.70 -1.01 2.80
CA ARG A 293 -23.18 0.25 3.42
C ARG A 293 -23.04 0.28 4.94
N GLN A 294 -22.36 -0.70 5.53
CA GLN A 294 -22.26 -0.92 6.98
C GLN A 294 -20.85 -1.39 7.35
N GLU A 295 -19.81 -0.67 6.88
CA GLU A 295 -18.39 -1.01 7.13
C GLU A 295 -17.94 -0.74 8.58
N ASP A 296 -18.84 -0.26 9.44
CA ASP A 296 -18.60 0.09 10.84
C ASP A 296 -19.15 -0.95 11.83
N CYS A 297 -20.02 -1.87 11.38
CA CYS A 297 -20.48 -2.98 12.22
C CYS A 297 -19.43 -4.11 12.25
N PRO A 298 -19.44 -5.00 13.27
CA PRO A 298 -18.42 -6.04 13.42
C PRO A 298 -18.21 -6.89 12.16
N LEU A 299 -19.28 -7.38 11.53
CA LEU A 299 -19.17 -8.17 10.29
C LEU A 299 -18.76 -7.34 9.08
N GLY A 300 -19.15 -6.05 9.02
CA GLY A 300 -18.68 -5.14 7.98
C GLY A 300 -17.19 -4.87 8.07
N ILE A 301 -16.66 -4.70 9.29
CA ILE A 301 -15.22 -4.62 9.54
C ILE A 301 -14.55 -5.94 9.13
N THR A 302 -15.12 -7.10 9.45
CA THR A 302 -14.57 -8.39 9.00
C THR A 302 -14.57 -8.53 7.47
N ALA A 303 -15.61 -8.07 6.78
CA ALA A 303 -15.66 -8.06 5.31
C ALA A 303 -14.58 -7.15 4.73
N LEU A 304 -14.42 -5.94 5.29
CA LEU A 304 -13.40 -4.97 4.89
C LEU A 304 -11.97 -5.52 5.07
N LEU A 305 -11.67 -6.09 6.24
CA LEU A 305 -10.36 -6.69 6.54
C LEU A 305 -10.10 -7.96 5.72
N THR A 306 -11.14 -8.73 5.41
CA THR A 306 -11.02 -9.89 4.51
C THR A 306 -10.71 -9.44 3.09
N GLN A 307 -11.38 -8.40 2.57
CA GLN A 307 -11.07 -7.84 1.26
C GLN A 307 -9.63 -7.34 1.22
N TRP A 308 -9.18 -6.62 2.24
CA TRP A 308 -7.79 -6.16 2.29
C TRP A 308 -6.78 -7.32 2.33
N SER A 309 -7.08 -8.37 3.08
CA SER A 309 -6.27 -9.59 3.11
C SER A 309 -6.23 -10.27 1.74
N GLU A 310 -7.38 -10.39 1.05
CA GLU A 310 -7.50 -10.92 -0.31
C GLU A 310 -6.63 -10.12 -1.30
N MET A 311 -6.76 -8.79 -1.30
CA MET A 311 -6.00 -7.91 -2.18
C MET A 311 -4.49 -8.02 -1.93
N LYS A 312 -4.05 -8.04 -0.65
CA LYS A 312 -2.62 -8.21 -0.32
C LYS A 312 -2.09 -9.56 -0.77
N LEU A 313 -2.79 -10.65 -0.48
CA LEU A 313 -2.40 -11.99 -0.89
C LEU A 313 -2.35 -12.11 -2.42
N LEU A 314 -3.33 -11.52 -3.11
CA LEU A 314 -3.36 -11.49 -4.56
C LEU A 314 -2.22 -10.65 -5.14
N LEU A 315 -1.86 -9.51 -4.55
CA LEU A 315 -0.69 -8.72 -4.97
C LEU A 315 0.60 -9.53 -4.85
N ILE A 316 0.77 -10.28 -3.75
CA ILE A 316 1.94 -11.15 -3.54
C ILE A 316 1.98 -12.22 -4.63
N GLN A 317 0.87 -12.95 -4.83
CA GLN A 317 0.79 -14.00 -5.84
C GLN A 317 1.04 -13.46 -7.25
N THR A 318 0.39 -12.34 -7.60
CA THR A 318 0.54 -11.68 -8.92
C THR A 318 1.99 -11.24 -9.14
N TYR A 319 2.66 -10.71 -8.11
CA TYR A 319 4.08 -10.39 -8.19
C TYR A 319 4.94 -11.64 -8.42
N HIS A 320 4.72 -12.73 -7.66
CA HIS A 320 5.42 -14.00 -7.86
C HIS A 320 5.23 -14.55 -9.27
N ASP A 321 4.01 -14.50 -9.81
CA ASP A 321 3.71 -14.94 -11.16
C ASP A 321 4.43 -14.08 -12.22
N ALA A 322 4.47 -12.76 -12.00
CA ALA A 322 5.16 -11.82 -12.86
C ALA A 322 6.67 -12.04 -12.89
N VAL A 323 7.30 -12.40 -11.76
CA VAL A 323 8.75 -12.73 -11.69
C VAL A 323 9.06 -14.21 -11.92
N GLY A 324 8.04 -15.06 -12.02
CA GLY A 324 8.16 -16.51 -12.25
C GLY A 324 8.67 -17.32 -11.07
N LYS A 325 8.21 -17.00 -9.86
CA LYS A 325 8.55 -17.71 -8.61
C LYS A 325 7.46 -18.65 -8.12
#